data_AF-A0A536LIW9-F1
#
_entry.id   AF-A0A536LIW9-F1
#
_cell.length_a   1.000
_cell.length_b   1.000
_cell.length_c   1.000
_cell.angle_alpha   90.00
_cell.angle_beta   90.00
_cell.angle_gamma   90.00
#
_symmetry.space_group_name_H-M   'P 1'
#
loop_
_entity.id
_entity.type
_entity.pdbx_description
1 polymer ?
#
loop_
_entity_poly.entity_id
_entity_poly.type
_entity_poly.pdbx_seq_one_letter_code
_entity_poly.pdbx_strand_id
1 'polypeptide(L)'
;MNFDQVIVGTPGNDSISGGPGNDLIFGLGGDDKISGGSGNDCIDGGDGNDILTGGSGNDVILGGSGNDQINGGGDNDTIFGGPRQRSDQWRRRD
;
A
#
# COMPACT_ATOMS: atom_id res chain seq x y z
N MET A 1 15.82 7.64 4.59
CA MET A 1 14.80 8.66 4.27
C MET A 1 14.47 9.41 5.55
N ASN A 2 14.13 10.70 5.47
CA ASN A 2 13.61 11.48 6.60
C ASN A 2 12.11 11.63 6.36
N PHE A 3 11.29 11.11 7.28
CA PHE A 3 9.84 11.16 7.15
C PHE A 3 9.26 12.39 7.84
N ASP A 4 8.32 13.05 7.19
CA ASP A 4 7.62 14.25 7.65
C ASP A 4 6.44 13.85 8.54
N GLN A 5 5.64 12.87 8.11
CA GLN A 5 4.57 12.30 8.92
C GLN A 5 4.71 10.78 9.07
N VAL A 6 4.22 10.28 10.22
CA VAL A 6 3.94 8.85 10.43
C VAL A 6 2.43 8.73 10.65
N ILE A 7 1.75 8.06 9.74
CA ILE A 7 0.30 7.88 9.76
C ILE A 7 0.01 6.40 9.93
N VAL A 8 -0.84 6.08 10.90
CA VAL A 8 -1.25 4.70 11.20
C VAL A 8 -2.76 4.66 11.17
N GLY A 9 -3.31 3.79 10.33
CA GLY A 9 -4.73 3.46 10.26
C GLY A 9 -5.18 2.60 11.44
N THR A 10 -6.20 1.81 11.18
CA THR A 10 -6.90 0.96 12.12
C THR A 10 -7.02 -0.45 11.53
N PRO A 11 -7.50 -1.44 12.30
CA PRO A 11 -7.76 -2.76 11.74
C PRO A 11 -8.98 -2.87 10.81
N GLY A 12 -9.61 -1.75 10.42
CA GLY A 12 -10.74 -1.73 9.51
C GLY A 12 -10.54 -0.67 8.41
N ASN A 13 -11.46 -0.65 7.45
CA ASN A 13 -11.30 0.13 6.22
C ASN A 13 -11.10 1.64 6.47
N ASP A 14 -9.94 2.13 6.06
CA ASP A 14 -9.52 3.51 6.24
C ASP A 14 -9.39 4.27 4.92
N SER A 15 -9.46 5.61 5.01
CA SER A 15 -9.14 6.52 3.91
C SER A 15 -8.05 7.48 4.37
N ILE A 16 -6.82 7.24 3.92
CA ILE A 16 -5.62 7.92 4.42
C ILE A 16 -4.98 8.77 3.31
N SER A 17 -4.51 9.96 3.67
CA SER A 17 -3.73 10.85 2.80
C SER A 17 -2.50 11.36 3.55
N GLY A 18 -1.31 11.13 3.00
CA GLY A 18 -0.04 11.67 3.50
C GLY A 18 0.06 13.17 3.27
N GLY A 19 -0.15 13.59 2.01
CA GLY A 19 -0.09 14.99 1.63
C GLY A 19 1.30 15.34 1.08
N PRO A 20 1.78 16.58 1.28
CA PRO A 20 3.15 16.93 0.91
C PRO A 20 4.15 16.49 1.97
N GLY A 21 5.29 15.96 1.54
CA GLY A 21 6.36 15.50 2.40
C GLY A 21 6.73 14.06 2.08
N ASN A 22 7.81 13.55 2.66
CA ASN A 22 8.08 12.12 2.61
C ASN A 22 7.33 11.46 3.77
N ASP A 23 6.30 10.67 3.54
CA ASP A 23 5.48 10.10 4.61
C ASP A 23 5.73 8.61 4.83
N LEU A 24 5.44 8.15 6.05
CA LEU A 24 5.38 6.73 6.39
C LEU A 24 3.94 6.39 6.78
N ILE A 25 3.28 5.55 5.99
CA ILE A 25 1.84 5.28 6.11
C ILE A 25 1.60 3.77 6.25
N PHE A 26 0.83 3.39 7.27
CA PHE A 26 0.40 2.01 7.53
C PHE A 26 -1.13 1.90 7.53
N GLY A 27 -1.70 1.10 6.63
CA GLY A 27 -3.15 0.79 6.59
C GLY A 27 -3.58 -0.17 7.70
N LEU A 28 -2.75 -1.20 7.94
CA LEU A 28 -2.95 -2.31 8.89
C LEU A 28 -3.91 -3.38 8.40
N GLY A 29 -5.22 -3.21 8.56
CA GLY A 29 -6.18 -4.24 8.21
C GLY A 29 -7.48 -3.65 7.69
N GLY A 30 -8.18 -4.38 6.84
CA GLY A 30 -9.37 -3.88 6.16
C GLY A 30 -9.05 -3.46 4.73
N ASP A 31 -10.09 -3.18 3.94
CA ASP A 31 -9.90 -2.72 2.56
C ASP A 31 -9.65 -1.21 2.56
N ASP A 32 -8.38 -0.80 2.45
CA ASP A 32 -7.96 0.58 2.65
C ASP A 32 -7.85 1.38 1.36
N LYS A 33 -8.00 2.70 1.47
CA LYS A 33 -7.67 3.64 0.40
C LYS A 33 -6.59 4.61 0.88
N ILE A 34 -5.38 4.47 0.35
CA ILE A 34 -4.21 5.22 0.82
C ILE A 34 -3.59 6.01 -0.34
N SER A 35 -3.30 7.28 -0.09
CA SER A 35 -2.54 8.15 -0.99
C SER A 35 -1.32 8.73 -0.26
N GLY A 36 -0.12 8.56 -0.80
CA GLY A 36 1.12 9.19 -0.32
C GLY A 36 1.06 10.70 -0.53
N GLY A 37 0.98 11.13 -1.78
CA GLY A 37 0.83 12.53 -2.15
C GLY A 37 2.06 13.02 -2.92
N SER A 38 2.81 13.96 -2.37
CA SER A 38 4.04 14.44 -3.02
C SER A 38 5.24 14.30 -2.11
N GLY A 39 6.26 13.61 -2.56
CA GLY A 39 7.44 13.28 -1.77
C GLY A 39 7.83 11.83 -2.03
N ASN A 40 8.84 11.32 -1.32
CA ASN A 40 9.21 9.91 -1.43
C ASN A 40 8.55 9.19 -0.27
N ASP A 41 7.40 8.60 -0.53
CA ASP A 41 6.53 8.01 0.49
C ASP A 41 6.85 6.52 0.69
N CYS A 42 6.57 6.03 1.90
CA CYS A 42 6.60 4.62 2.24
C CYS A 42 5.21 4.19 2.70
N ILE A 43 4.53 3.39 1.89
CA ILE A 43 3.15 2.94 2.11
C ILE A 43 3.15 1.43 2.35
N ASP A 44 2.51 0.99 3.44
CA ASP A 44 2.19 -0.42 3.71
C ASP A 44 0.66 -0.56 3.84
N GLY A 45 0.04 -1.25 2.88
CA GLY A 45 -1.40 -1.50 2.85
C GLY A 45 -1.87 -2.39 4.00
N GLY A 46 -1.09 -3.44 4.31
CA GLY A 46 -1.45 -4.40 5.34
C GLY A 46 -2.31 -5.55 4.83
N ASP A 47 -3.31 -5.99 5.60
CA ASP A 47 -4.23 -7.06 5.24
C ASP A 47 -5.53 -6.50 4.65
N GLY A 48 -5.95 -6.89 3.46
CA GLY A 48 -7.15 -6.32 2.86
C GLY A 48 -7.15 -6.42 1.35
N ASN A 49 -8.09 -5.79 0.65
CA ASN A 49 -7.93 -5.51 -0.78
C ASN A 49 -7.78 -4.00 -0.93
N ASP A 50 -6.55 -3.53 -1.01
CA ASP A 50 -6.26 -2.12 -0.85
C ASP A 50 -6.21 -1.37 -2.18
N ILE A 51 -6.45 -0.06 -2.11
CA ILE A 51 -6.21 0.90 -3.20
C ILE A 51 -5.11 1.85 -2.75
N LEU A 52 -3.90 1.63 -3.26
CA LEU A 52 -2.69 2.36 -2.87
C LEU A 52 -2.22 3.25 -4.02
N THR A 53 -2.00 4.53 -3.74
CA THR A 53 -1.39 5.50 -4.67
C THR A 53 -0.18 6.14 -4.03
N GLY A 54 1.00 6.03 -4.65
CA GLY A 54 2.22 6.72 -4.21
C GLY A 54 2.09 8.22 -4.42
N GLY A 55 2.08 8.63 -5.69
CA GLY A 55 1.84 10.02 -6.07
C GLY A 55 2.98 10.56 -6.92
N SER A 56 3.62 11.63 -6.50
CA SER A 56 4.84 12.15 -7.16
C SER A 56 6.04 11.99 -6.25
N GLY A 57 7.21 11.64 -6.79
CA GLY A 57 8.39 11.26 -6.03
C GLY A 57 8.65 9.75 -6.11
N ASN A 58 9.78 9.30 -5.56
CA ASN A 58 10.17 7.89 -5.67
C ASN A 58 9.60 7.12 -4.48
N ASP A 59 8.51 6.39 -4.71
CA ASP A 59 7.75 5.78 -3.63
C ASP A 59 8.16 4.33 -3.37
N VAL A 60 7.94 3.87 -2.14
CA VAL A 60 8.03 2.46 -1.74
C VAL A 60 6.65 2.01 -1.29
N ILE A 61 6.03 1.11 -2.05
CA ILE A 61 4.67 0.65 -1.78
C ILE A 61 4.65 -0.87 -1.55
N LEU A 62 4.17 -1.27 -0.38
CA LEU A 62 3.89 -2.66 -0.02
C LEU A 62 2.38 -2.84 -0.02
N GLY A 63 1.88 -3.69 -0.93
CA GLY A 63 0.45 -4.04 -1.00
C GLY A 63 -0.01 -4.86 0.20
N GLY A 64 0.86 -5.73 0.73
CA GLY A 64 0.50 -6.60 1.83
C GLY A 64 -0.31 -7.81 1.38
N SER A 65 -1.18 -8.34 2.25
CA SER A 65 -1.99 -9.52 1.95
C SER A 65 -3.30 -9.10 1.28
N GLY A 66 -3.40 -9.23 -0.03
CA GLY A 66 -4.62 -8.76 -0.67
C GLY A 66 -4.72 -9.00 -2.16
N ASN A 67 -5.88 -8.67 -2.73
CA ASN A 67 -5.95 -8.35 -4.15
C ASN A 67 -5.87 -6.83 -4.28
N ASP A 68 -4.64 -6.31 -4.23
CA ASP A 68 -4.41 -4.87 -4.15
C ASP A 68 -4.36 -4.21 -5.51
N GLN A 69 -4.82 -2.97 -5.56
CA GLN A 69 -4.66 -2.07 -6.69
C GLN A 69 -3.61 -1.03 -6.32
N ILE A 70 -2.45 -1.09 -6.99
CA ILE A 70 -1.33 -0.22 -6.69
C ILE A 70 -1.00 0.65 -7.90
N ASN A 71 -0.96 1.95 -7.69
CA ASN A 71 -0.47 2.95 -8.62
C ASN A 71 0.73 3.67 -8.00
N GLY A 72 1.94 3.43 -8.50
CA GLY A 72 3.13 4.16 -8.05
C GLY A 72 3.01 5.66 -8.28
N GLY A 73 2.46 6.04 -9.44
CA GLY A 73 2.33 7.43 -9.84
C GLY A 73 3.47 7.85 -10.76
N GLY A 74 4.09 9.00 -10.48
CA GLY A 74 5.23 9.52 -11.24
C GLY A 74 6.57 8.99 -10.74
N ASP A 75 7.64 9.33 -11.44
CA ASP A 75 9.03 9.04 -11.03
C ASP A 75 9.34 7.53 -10.89
N ASN A 76 10.34 7.15 -10.06
CA ASN A 76 10.83 5.78 -10.00
C ASN A 76 10.36 5.08 -8.72
N ASP A 77 9.33 4.26 -8.85
CA ASP A 77 8.73 3.56 -7.71
C ASP A 77 9.29 2.16 -7.50
N THR A 78 9.25 1.72 -6.24
CA THR A 78 9.46 0.33 -5.85
C THR A 78 8.15 -0.24 -5.30
N ILE A 79 7.56 -1.20 -6.02
CA ILE A 79 6.26 -1.78 -5.67
C ILE A 79 6.41 -3.27 -5.34
N PHE A 80 5.93 -3.66 -4.16
CA PHE A 80 5.77 -5.04 -3.72
C PHE A 80 4.29 -5.35 -3.57
N GLY A 81 3.67 -5.92 -4.60
CA GLY A 81 2.23 -6.27 -4.58
C GLY A 81 1.82 -7.45 -3.70
N GLY A 82 2.65 -7.87 -2.74
CA GLY A 82 2.29 -8.94 -1.81
C GLY A 82 2.47 -10.37 -2.33
N PRO A 83 2.11 -11.38 -1.51
CA PRO A 83 2.17 -12.78 -1.88
C PRO A 83 1.15 -13.11 -2.98
N ARG A 84 1.44 -14.12 -3.80
CA ARG A 84 0.46 -14.62 -4.77
C ARG A 84 -0.78 -15.16 -4.05
N GLN A 85 -1.93 -14.55 -4.32
CA GLN A 85 -3.25 -15.06 -3.96
C GLN A 85 -3.52 -16.35 -4.76
N ARG A 86 -3.10 -17.51 -4.24
CA ARG A 86 -3.44 -18.81 -4.88
C ARG A 86 -4.91 -19.11 -4.61
N SER A 87 -5.71 -19.12 -5.67
CA SER A 87 -7.03 -19.77 -5.70
C SER A 87 -6.96 -21.29 -5.85
N ASP A 88 -5.76 -21.89 -5.74
CA ASP A 88 -5.51 -23.28 -6.07
C ASP A 88 -5.97 -24.26 -4.96
N GLN A 89 -7.28 -24.33 -4.72
CA GLN A 89 -7.94 -25.53 -4.18
C GLN A 89 -8.18 -26.59 -5.28
N TRP A 90 -7.39 -26.62 -6.36
CA TRP A 90 -7.55 -27.60 -7.43
C TRP A 90 -6.30 -28.45 -7.67
N ARG A 91 -6.09 -29.45 -6.78
CA ARG A 91 -5.68 -30.85 -7.08
C ARG A 91 -5.02 -31.52 -5.86
N ARG A 92 -5.86 -32.09 -5.00
CA ARG A 92 -5.59 -33.38 -4.35
C ARG A 92 -6.86 -34.23 -4.43
N ARG A 93 -7.21 -34.65 -5.65
CA ARG A 93 -8.19 -35.71 -5.91
C ARG A 93 -7.71 -36.49 -7.13
N ASP A 94 -6.61 -37.20 -6.92
CA ASP A 94 -6.12 -38.26 -7.76
C ASP A 94 -5.68 -39.37 -6.80
#